data_AF-A0A958P607-F1
#
_entry.id   AF-A0A958P607-F1
#
_cell.length_a   1.000
_cell.length_b   1.000
_cell.length_c   1.000
_cell.angle_alpha   90.00
_cell.angle_beta   90.00
_cell.angle_gamma   90.00
#
_symmetry.space_group_name_H-M   'P 1'
#
loop_
_entity.id
_entity.type
_entity.pdbx_description
1 polymer ?
#
loop_
_entity_poly.entity_id
_entity_poly.type
_entity_poly.pdbx_seq_one_letter_code
_entity_poly.pdbx_strand_id
1 'polypeptide(L)' 'MKFYIDTADVNEIRQAQKLGIVDGVTTNPTL' A
#
# COMPACT_ATOMS: atom_id res chain seq x y z
N MET A 1 15.76 2.45 3.03
CA MET A 1 15.09 1.16 2.77
C MET A 1 13.71 1.48 2.25
N LYS A 2 13.19 0.78 1.23
CA LYS A 2 11.85 1.06 0.70
C LYS A 2 10.82 0.07 1.27
N PHE A 3 9.64 0.54 1.62
CA PHE A 3 8.53 -0.26 2.14
C PHE A 3 7.36 -0.28 1.14
N TYR A 4 6.90 -1.49 0.82
CA TYR A 4 5.79 -1.72 -0.09
C TYR A 4 4.69 -2.48 0.66
N ILE A 5 3.43 -2.15 0.35
CA ILE A 5 2.26 -2.88 0.86
C ILE A 5 1.59 -3.63 -0.29
N ASP A 6 1.02 -4.80 0.00
CA ASP A 6 0.39 -5.68 -0.99
C ASP A 6 -1.12 -5.70 -0.78
N THR A 7 -1.82 -4.80 -1.44
CA THR A 7 -3.28 -4.62 -1.28
C THR A 7 -3.87 -3.89 -2.48
N ALA A 8 -5.13 -4.16 -2.80
CA ALA A 8 -5.92 -3.37 -3.75
C ALA A 8 -6.94 -2.45 -3.04
N ASP A 9 -7.05 -2.49 -1.71
CA ASP A 9 -7.96 -1.62 -0.96
C ASP A 9 -7.41 -0.20 -0.86
N VAL A 10 -8.10 0.73 -1.53
CA VAL A 10 -7.78 2.15 -1.54
C VAL A 10 -7.79 2.77 -0.13
N ASN A 11 -8.60 2.25 0.79
CA ASN A 11 -8.64 2.75 2.17
C ASN A 11 -7.36 2.42 2.92
N GLU A 12 -6.86 1.19 2.78
CA GLU A 12 -5.60 0.75 3.38
C GLU A 12 -4.41 1.55 2.82
N ILE A 13 -4.37 1.73 1.49
CA ILE A 13 -3.34 2.54 0.82
C ILE A 13 -3.34 3.98 1.37
N ARG A 14 -4.52 4.59 1.53
CA ARG A 14 -4.64 5.94 2.09
C ARG A 14 -4.19 6.00 3.54
N GLN A 15 -4.46 4.99 4.35
CA GLN A 15 -4.00 4.94 5.74
C GLN A 15 -2.49 4.81 5.82
N ALA A 16 -1.89 3.89 5.07
CA ALA A 16 -0.44 3.71 5.01
C ALA A 16 0.27 4.97 4.51
N GLN A 17 -0.31 5.66 3.53
CA GLN A 17 0.22 6.92 3.02
C GLN A 17 0.15 8.03 4.08
N LYS A 18 -0.94 8.12 4.86
CA LYS A 18 -1.06 9.09 5.97
C LYS A 18 -0.04 8.84 7.09
N LEU A 19 0.31 7.58 7.33
CA LEU A 19 1.34 7.21 8.31
C LEU A 19 2.76 7.55 7.82
N GLY A 20 2.95 7.80 6.52
CA GLY A 20 4.26 8.17 5.95
C GLY A 20 5.26 7.02 5.89
N ILE A 21 4.78 5.77 5.88
CA ILE A 21 5.61 4.56 5.96
C ILE A 21 5.70 3.76 4.66
N VAL A 22 4.99 4.17 3.60
CA VAL A 22 4.86 3.41 2.36
C VAL A 22 5.46 4.17 1.17
N ASP A 23 6.29 3.49 0.39
CA ASP A 23 6.93 3.99 -0.83
C ASP A 23 6.23 3.52 -2.11
N GLY A 24 5.36 2.51 -2.02
CA GLY A 24 4.59 2.00 -3.16
C GLY A 24 3.66 0.85 -2.78
N VAL A 25 2.89 0.41 -3.78
CA VAL A 25 1.89 -0.66 -3.64
C VAL A 25 2.14 -1.74 -4.68
N THR A 26 2.03 -3.00 -4.27
CA THR A 26 1.92 -4.14 -5.18
C THR A 26 0.50 -4.68 -5.15
N THR A 27 0.06 -5.24 -6.27
CA THR A 27 -1.28 -5.82 -6.41
C THR A 27 -1.19 -7.05 -7.31
N ASN A 28 -2.24 -7.87 -7.30
CA ASN A 28 -2.42 -8.99 -8.20
C ASN A 28 -3.91 -9.15 -8.53
N PRO A 29 -4.28 -9.95 -9.55
CA PRO A 29 -5.67 -10.07 -10.01
C PRO A 29 -6.68 -10.61 -8.98
N THR A 30 -6.21 -11.19 -7.87
CA THR A 30 -7.06 -11.74 -6.80
C THR A 30 -7.21 -10.82 -5.59
N LEU A 31 -6.36 -9.79 -5.47
CA LEU A 31 -6.44 -8.78 -4.42
C LEU A 31 -7.41 -7.66 -4.79
#